data_AF-A0A819J9I0-F1
#
_entry.id   AF-A0A819J9I0-F1
#
_cell.length_a   1.000
_cell.length_b   1.000
_cell.length_c   1.000
_cell.angle_alpha   90.00
_cell.angle_beta   90.00
_cell.angle_gamma   90.00
#
_symmetry.space_group_name_H-M   'P 1'
#
loop_
_entity.id
_entity.type
_entity.pdbx_description
1 polymer ?
#
loop_
_entity_poly.entity_id
_entity_poly.type
_entity_poly.pdbx_seq_one_letter_code
_entity_poly.pdbx_strand_id
1 'polypeptide(L)'
;MERQRIQEAGGTVLIQRVNGSLAVSRALGDFEYKNNSNRRPDQQLVSPEPEVTCHTRNLTIDSSKQEEQVAFIVLACDGIWDVVTNEELATYILGRMHVTDDLSEICNSVLDMCLYKGSKDNMSLIIIAFKNAPTPTPEWKAKDDTLNNEIKKKTIEIYNRNPNKTNLDSNTLWQQVVTSLNEQSSIREVLPVGGGFISKRSVFENIFDSMIKGTNYTGNSSSGLFINDEDDDEKNEHNSRSITSTNPSSADIPSSNNNNLATLTQ
;
A
#
# COMPACT_ATOMS: atom_id res chain seq x y z
N MET A 1 4.38 13.88 26.04
CA MET A 1 4.20 12.59 25.31
C MET A 1 2.76 12.11 25.47
N GLU A 2 2.18 11.46 24.45
CA GLU A 2 0.72 11.20 24.30
C GLU A 2 -0.01 10.72 25.55
N ARG A 3 0.53 9.70 26.25
CA ARG A 3 -0.07 9.15 27.48
C ARG A 3 -0.25 10.19 28.58
N GLN A 4 0.72 11.09 28.74
CA GLN A 4 0.67 12.15 29.74
C GLN A 4 -0.47 13.14 29.42
N ARG A 5 -0.59 13.56 28.15
CA ARG A 5 -1.68 14.43 27.70
C ARG A 5 -3.05 13.79 28.01
N ILE A 6 -3.22 12.51 27.69
CA ILE A 6 -4.46 11.76 27.94
C ILE A 6 -4.80 11.73 29.44
N GLN A 7 -3.82 11.46 30.30
CA GLN A 7 -4.01 11.43 31.76
C GLN A 7 -4.36 12.79 32.33
N GLU A 8 -3.67 13.84 31.89
CA GLU A 8 -3.98 15.22 32.27
C GLU A 8 -5.39 15.62 31.82
N ALA A 9 -5.82 15.19 30.62
CA ALA A 9 -7.17 15.38 30.10
C ALA A 9 -8.26 14.61 30.87
N GLY A 10 -7.90 13.85 31.91
CA GLY A 10 -8.82 13.09 32.76
C GLY A 10 -9.13 11.68 32.24
N GLY A 11 -8.40 11.22 31.23
CA GLY A 11 -8.56 9.89 30.66
C GLY A 11 -7.55 8.87 31.17
N THR A 12 -7.67 7.65 30.62
CA THR A 12 -6.75 6.54 30.91
C THR A 12 -6.27 5.90 29.62
N VAL A 13 -5.15 5.18 29.69
CA VAL A 13 -4.66 4.34 28.58
C VAL A 13 -4.70 2.90 29.04
N LEU A 14 -5.61 2.10 28.48
CA LEU A 14 -5.81 0.69 28.79
C LEU A 14 -5.55 -0.12 27.52
N ILE A 15 -4.59 -1.05 27.58
CA ILE A 15 -4.24 -1.95 26.45
C ILE A 15 -4.03 -1.15 25.14
N GLN A 16 -3.19 -0.11 25.21
CA GLN A 16 -2.88 0.81 24.10
C GLN A 16 -4.07 1.63 23.57
N ARG A 17 -5.22 1.63 24.26
CA ARG A 17 -6.41 2.38 23.86
C ARG A 17 -6.75 3.51 24.83
N VAL A 18 -7.16 4.66 24.29
CA VAL A 18 -7.71 5.80 25.05
C VAL A 18 -9.03 5.39 25.66
N ASN A 19 -9.12 5.41 26.99
CA ASN A 19 -10.24 4.93 27.79
C ASN A 19 -10.68 3.49 27.43
N GLY A 20 -9.74 2.66 26.95
CA GLY A 20 -10.02 1.28 26.52
C GLY A 20 -10.78 1.16 25.18
N SER A 21 -11.10 2.26 24.51
CA SER A 21 -11.89 2.26 23.27
C SER A 21 -11.03 2.58 22.03
N LEU A 22 -10.48 3.79 21.93
CA LEU A 22 -9.84 4.28 20.71
C LEU A 22 -8.35 3.92 20.65
N ALA A 23 -7.89 3.31 19.55
CA ALA A 23 -6.51 2.84 19.39
C ALA A 23 -5.50 3.90 18.94
N VAL A 24 -5.96 5.13 18.67
CA VAL A 24 -5.11 6.27 18.28
C VAL A 24 -5.22 7.39 19.31
N SER A 25 -4.11 8.13 19.49
CA SER A 25 -4.08 9.30 20.36
C SER A 25 -4.21 10.62 19.60
N ARG A 26 -4.05 10.61 18.28
CA ARG A 26 -4.23 11.79 17.43
C ARG A 26 -5.09 11.44 16.24
N ALA A 27 -6.07 12.29 15.96
CA ALA A 27 -6.98 12.15 14.84
C ALA A 27 -7.70 13.47 14.58
N LEU A 28 -8.10 13.70 13.34
CA LEU A 28 -9.17 14.65 13.01
C LEU A 28 -10.52 14.00 13.32
N GLY A 29 -11.58 14.78 13.58
CA GLY A 29 -12.86 14.22 14.03
C GLY A 29 -12.86 13.86 15.51
N ASP A 30 -13.43 12.71 15.90
CA ASP A 30 -13.49 12.18 17.27
C ASP A 30 -13.91 13.21 18.33
N PHE A 31 -14.94 14.01 18.02
CA PHE A 31 -15.34 15.16 18.85
C PHE A 31 -15.74 14.76 20.27
N GLU A 32 -16.25 13.54 20.49
CA GLU A 32 -16.58 13.03 21.83
C GLU A 32 -15.36 13.00 22.77
N TYR A 33 -14.15 12.85 22.23
CA TYR A 33 -12.88 12.88 22.95
C TYR A 33 -12.29 14.29 23.10
N LYS A 34 -13.00 15.33 22.62
CA LYS A 34 -12.52 16.72 22.49
C LYS A 34 -13.43 17.75 23.17
N ASN A 35 -14.20 17.32 24.17
CA ASN A 35 -15.23 18.14 24.83
C ASN A 35 -14.79 18.74 26.19
N ASN A 36 -13.49 18.72 26.54
CA ASN A 36 -13.04 19.33 27.78
C ASN A 36 -12.91 20.85 27.61
N SER A 37 -13.89 21.60 28.15
CA SER A 37 -13.96 23.06 28.05
C SER A 37 -12.79 23.80 28.71
N ASN A 38 -12.09 23.15 29.64
CA ASN A 38 -10.97 23.74 30.36
C ASN A 38 -9.61 23.46 29.68
N ARG A 39 -9.63 22.89 28.47
CA ARG A 39 -8.41 22.49 27.75
C ARG A 39 -8.41 23.01 26.32
N ARG A 40 -7.22 23.30 25.82
CA ARG A 40 -7.01 23.67 24.42
C ARG A 40 -7.28 22.49 23.48
N PRO A 41 -7.51 22.73 22.17
CA PRO A 41 -7.73 21.66 21.20
C PRO A 41 -6.61 20.60 21.16
N ASP A 42 -5.36 21.01 21.30
CA ASP A 42 -4.18 20.13 21.31
C ASP A 42 -3.99 19.34 22.62
N GLN A 43 -4.75 19.67 23.66
CA GLN A 43 -4.64 19.11 25.01
C GLN A 43 -5.81 18.21 25.39
N GLN A 44 -6.67 17.85 24.43
CA GLN A 44 -7.79 16.94 24.61
C GLN A 44 -7.33 15.48 24.74
N LEU A 45 -8.26 14.54 24.99
CA LEU A 45 -7.93 13.11 25.01
C LEU A 45 -7.34 12.66 23.67
N VAL A 46 -7.94 13.14 22.57
CA VAL A 46 -7.43 12.98 21.20
C VAL A 46 -7.03 14.34 20.67
N SER A 47 -5.78 14.49 20.22
CA SER A 47 -5.30 15.77 19.65
C SER A 47 -5.47 15.80 18.13
N PRO A 48 -5.91 16.93 17.53
CA PRO A 48 -5.88 17.13 16.09
C PRO A 48 -4.50 17.61 15.57
N GLU A 49 -3.54 17.86 16.46
CA GLU A 49 -2.25 18.47 16.11
C GLU A 49 -1.32 17.47 15.39
N PRO A 50 -0.89 17.78 14.15
CA PRO A 50 0.03 16.91 13.42
C PRO A 50 1.45 16.96 13.98
N GLU A 51 2.23 15.93 13.69
CA GLU A 51 3.69 16.00 13.78
C GLU A 51 4.24 16.41 12.41
N VAL A 52 5.11 17.42 12.37
CA VAL A 52 5.67 17.94 11.12
C VAL A 52 7.19 17.89 11.20
N THR A 53 7.78 17.11 10.31
CA THR A 53 9.24 17.01 10.16
C THR A 53 9.65 17.49 8.77
N CYS A 54 10.57 18.46 8.72
CA CYS A 54 11.09 19.01 7.48
C CYS A 54 12.39 18.32 7.09
N HIS A 55 12.42 17.66 5.93
CA HIS A 55 13.61 17.03 5.39
C HIS A 55 14.15 17.82 4.18
N THR A 56 15.42 18.21 4.23
CA THR A 56 16.09 18.83 3.08
C THR A 56 16.29 17.79 1.99
N ARG A 57 15.76 18.04 0.79
CA ARG A 57 15.93 17.14 -0.36
C ARG A 57 17.33 17.31 -0.95
N ASN A 58 18.12 16.24 -0.96
CA ASN A 58 19.34 16.19 -1.76
C ASN A 58 18.97 15.80 -3.20
N LEU A 59 18.88 16.80 -4.09
CA LEU A 59 18.53 16.61 -5.50
C LEU A 59 19.73 16.37 -6.42
N THR A 60 20.95 16.42 -5.86
CA THR A 60 22.18 16.21 -6.59
C THR A 60 22.38 14.72 -6.83
N ILE A 61 22.41 14.33 -8.11
CA ILE A 61 22.76 12.95 -8.51
C ILE A 61 24.28 12.85 -8.46
N ASP A 62 24.81 12.46 -7.31
CA ASP A 62 26.23 12.13 -7.18
C ASP A 62 26.38 10.61 -7.24
N SER A 63 26.84 10.10 -8.38
CA SER A 63 27.07 8.66 -8.58
C SER A 63 28.09 8.07 -7.60
N SER A 64 28.88 8.90 -6.92
CA SER A 64 29.84 8.48 -5.89
C SER A 64 29.23 8.36 -4.49
N LYS A 65 27.98 8.80 -4.27
CA LYS A 65 27.28 8.81 -2.98
C LYS A 65 25.87 8.22 -3.08
N GLN A 66 25.78 6.96 -3.50
CA GLN A 66 24.48 6.28 -3.65
C GLN A 66 23.70 6.15 -2.33
N GLU A 67 24.40 5.97 -1.20
CA GLU A 67 23.78 5.78 0.12
C GLU A 67 23.07 7.04 0.67
N GLU A 68 23.35 8.22 0.13
CA GLU A 68 22.77 9.50 0.59
C GLU A 68 21.55 9.95 -0.25
N GLN A 69 21.12 9.15 -1.23
CA GLN A 69 20.08 9.54 -2.19
C GLN A 69 18.73 8.88 -1.88
N VAL A 70 17.71 9.71 -1.69
CA VAL A 70 16.33 9.22 -1.50
C VAL A 70 15.78 8.73 -2.83
N ALA A 71 15.49 7.43 -2.92
CA ALA A 71 14.93 6.79 -4.10
C ALA A 71 13.41 7.04 -4.23
N PHE A 72 12.66 6.88 -3.13
CA PHE A 72 11.21 7.05 -3.11
C PHE A 72 10.70 7.39 -1.70
N ILE A 73 9.44 7.80 -1.61
CA ILE A 73 8.66 7.88 -0.36
C ILE A 73 7.50 6.89 -0.46
N VAL A 74 7.19 6.25 0.66
CA VAL A 74 6.00 5.40 0.82
C VAL A 74 5.09 5.98 1.91
N LEU A 75 3.81 6.06 1.63
CA LEU A 75 2.76 6.41 2.60
C LEU A 75 1.77 5.24 2.64
N ALA A 76 1.45 4.73 3.83
CA ALA A 76 0.52 3.62 3.98
C ALA A 76 -0.24 3.70 5.31
N CYS A 77 -1.43 3.09 5.37
CA CYS A 77 -2.16 2.87 6.63
C CYS A 77 -1.59 1.67 7.42
N ASP A 78 -2.06 1.51 8.67
CA ASP A 78 -1.73 0.42 9.58
C ASP A 78 -2.02 -0.97 9.00
N GLY A 79 -3.06 -1.13 8.17
CA GLY A 79 -3.30 -2.38 7.45
C GLY A 79 -2.10 -2.92 6.65
N ILE A 80 -1.12 -2.06 6.29
CA ILE A 80 0.17 -2.46 5.71
C ILE A 80 1.22 -2.68 6.80
N TRP A 81 1.38 -1.71 7.69
CA TRP A 81 2.45 -1.68 8.70
C TRP A 81 2.28 -2.72 9.81
N ASP A 82 1.07 -3.22 10.02
CA ASP A 82 0.78 -4.28 11.01
C ASP A 82 1.41 -5.63 10.64
N VAL A 83 1.73 -5.84 9.35
CA VAL A 83 2.25 -7.14 8.86
C VAL A 83 3.60 -7.04 8.15
N VAL A 84 4.12 -5.83 7.92
CA VAL A 84 5.41 -5.59 7.23
C VAL A 84 6.21 -4.51 7.95
N THR A 85 7.51 -4.74 8.13
CA THR A 85 8.41 -3.72 8.70
C THR A 85 8.83 -2.68 7.66
N ASN A 86 9.38 -1.55 8.13
CA ASN A 86 9.93 -0.50 7.28
C ASN A 86 10.98 -1.06 6.29
N GLU A 87 11.92 -1.86 6.80
CA GLU A 87 13.01 -2.43 6.03
C GLU A 87 12.53 -3.49 5.04
N GLU A 88 11.60 -4.35 5.46
CA GLU A 88 10.98 -5.36 4.59
C GLU A 88 10.28 -4.68 3.41
N LEU A 89 9.42 -3.69 3.68
CA LEU A 89 8.65 -3.00 2.65
C LEU A 89 9.55 -2.20 1.71
N ALA A 90 10.49 -1.43 2.25
CA ALA A 90 11.39 -0.61 1.45
C ALA A 90 12.25 -1.45 0.52
N THR A 91 12.81 -2.55 1.04
CA THR A 91 13.65 -3.45 0.25
C THR A 91 12.84 -4.17 -0.83
N TYR A 92 11.61 -4.58 -0.51
CA TYR A 92 10.72 -5.20 -1.48
C TYR A 92 10.36 -4.23 -2.61
N ILE A 93 9.96 -2.99 -2.29
CA ILE A 93 9.65 -1.95 -3.30
C ILE A 93 10.86 -1.69 -4.20
N LEU A 94 12.07 -1.54 -3.64
CA LEU A 94 13.30 -1.36 -4.42
C LEU A 94 13.54 -2.53 -5.38
N GLY A 95 13.37 -3.76 -4.91
CA GLY A 95 13.48 -4.95 -5.75
C GLY A 95 12.45 -4.97 -6.88
N ARG A 96 11.20 -4.54 -6.62
CA ARG A 96 10.16 -4.43 -7.65
C ARG A 96 10.44 -3.35 -8.68
N MET A 97 11.00 -2.20 -8.28
CA MET A 97 11.40 -1.12 -9.21
C MET A 97 12.47 -1.58 -10.22
N HIS A 98 13.30 -2.56 -9.87
CA HIS A 98 14.23 -3.20 -10.81
C HIS A 98 13.56 -4.16 -11.81
N VAL A 99 12.30 -4.53 -11.60
CA VAL A 99 11.53 -5.45 -12.46
C VAL A 99 10.56 -4.70 -13.37
N THR A 100 9.88 -3.67 -12.84
CA THR A 100 8.83 -2.90 -13.52
C THR A 100 8.89 -1.42 -13.12
N ASP A 101 8.59 -0.52 -14.04
CA ASP A 101 8.43 0.92 -13.79
C ASP A 101 6.96 1.32 -13.54
N ASP A 102 6.04 0.36 -13.65
CA ASP A 102 4.64 0.54 -13.31
C ASP A 102 4.45 0.55 -11.79
N LEU A 103 4.36 1.75 -11.21
CA LEU A 103 4.13 1.93 -9.78
C LEU A 103 2.79 1.36 -9.31
N SER A 104 1.77 1.29 -10.16
CA SER A 104 0.49 0.67 -9.83
C SER A 104 0.64 -0.84 -9.67
N GLU A 105 1.45 -1.50 -10.51
CA GLU A 105 1.80 -2.91 -10.35
C GLU A 105 2.53 -3.15 -9.02
N ILE A 106 3.48 -2.29 -8.66
CA ILE A 106 4.22 -2.38 -7.39
C ILE A 106 3.29 -2.18 -6.19
N CYS A 107 2.39 -1.19 -6.26
CA CYS A 107 1.39 -0.99 -5.21
C CYS A 107 0.53 -2.23 -5.03
N ASN A 108 -0.02 -2.78 -6.11
CA ASN A 108 -0.86 -3.97 -6.06
C ASN A 108 -0.11 -5.18 -5.49
N SER A 109 1.17 -5.36 -5.86
CA SER A 109 1.98 -6.46 -5.33
C SER A 109 2.26 -6.33 -3.84
N VAL A 110 2.38 -5.10 -3.31
CA VAL A 110 2.48 -4.85 -1.86
C VAL A 110 1.14 -5.16 -1.17
N LEU A 111 0.01 -4.71 -1.71
CA LEU A 111 -1.32 -4.97 -1.16
C LEU A 111 -1.58 -6.48 -1.05
N ASP A 112 -1.31 -7.22 -2.13
CA ASP A 112 -1.39 -8.69 -2.16
C ASP A 112 -0.49 -9.32 -1.11
N MET A 113 0.77 -8.88 -1.02
CA MET A 113 1.72 -9.40 -0.03
C MET A 113 1.20 -9.21 1.40
N CYS A 114 0.65 -8.04 1.73
CA CYS A 114 0.07 -7.76 3.05
C CYS A 114 -1.18 -8.60 3.33
N LEU A 115 -2.07 -8.76 2.34
CA LEU A 115 -3.22 -9.66 2.42
C LEU A 115 -2.78 -11.08 2.77
N TYR A 116 -1.80 -11.61 2.05
CA TYR A 116 -1.32 -12.98 2.24
C TYR A 116 -0.48 -13.16 3.51
N LYS A 117 0.13 -12.09 4.03
CA LYS A 117 0.74 -12.07 5.38
C LYS A 117 -0.31 -12.00 6.51
N GLY A 118 -1.59 -11.87 6.17
CA GLY A 118 -2.70 -11.98 7.10
C GLY A 118 -3.31 -10.65 7.53
N SER A 119 -3.03 -9.55 6.81
CA SER A 119 -3.77 -8.31 7.02
C SER A 119 -5.26 -8.55 6.72
N LYS A 120 -6.10 -8.04 7.62
CA LYS A 120 -7.57 -8.13 7.53
C LYS A 120 -8.23 -6.75 7.53
N ASP A 121 -7.41 -5.70 7.45
CA ASP A 121 -7.87 -4.32 7.49
C ASP A 121 -7.98 -3.75 6.06
N ASN A 122 -8.57 -2.56 5.95
CA ASN A 122 -8.44 -1.75 4.76
C ASN A 122 -6.97 -1.38 4.54
N MET A 123 -6.55 -1.41 3.28
CA MET A 123 -5.17 -1.17 2.89
C MET A 123 -5.13 -0.08 1.82
N SER A 124 -4.27 0.90 2.03
CA SER A 124 -4.00 1.98 1.07
C SER A 124 -2.52 2.31 1.09
N LEU A 125 -1.95 2.49 -0.09
CA LEU A 125 -0.52 2.72 -0.29
C LEU A 125 -0.32 3.78 -1.38
N ILE A 126 0.60 4.71 -1.15
CA ILE A 126 1.08 5.67 -2.14
C ILE A 126 2.60 5.53 -2.24
N ILE A 127 3.11 5.35 -3.46
CA ILE A 127 4.54 5.36 -3.77
C ILE A 127 4.85 6.63 -4.57
N ILE A 128 5.81 7.41 -4.09
CA ILE A 128 6.33 8.61 -4.77
C ILE A 128 7.78 8.34 -5.15
N ALA A 129 8.03 7.99 -6.41
CA ALA A 129 9.37 7.74 -6.92
C ALA A 129 10.09 9.06 -7.29
N PHE A 130 11.37 9.17 -6.94
CA PHE A 130 12.24 10.26 -7.37
C PHE A 130 13.10 9.84 -8.57
N LYS A 131 13.83 10.79 -9.15
CA LYS A 131 14.75 10.54 -10.29
C LYS A 131 15.84 9.51 -9.99
N ASN A 132 16.15 9.31 -8.71
CA ASN A 132 17.16 8.35 -8.25
C ASN A 132 16.56 6.98 -7.94
N ALA A 133 15.25 6.79 -8.17
CA ALA A 133 14.63 5.48 -8.05
C ALA A 133 15.29 4.50 -9.04
N PRO A 134 15.45 3.23 -8.66
CA PRO A 134 15.90 2.20 -9.58
C PRO A 134 15.02 2.13 -10.83
N THR A 135 15.65 1.82 -11.97
CA THR A 135 14.93 1.52 -13.21
C THR A 135 14.93 0.02 -13.49
N PRO A 136 13.96 -0.50 -14.25
CA PRO A 136 13.92 -1.89 -14.65
C PRO A 136 15.18 -2.32 -15.38
N THR A 137 15.67 -3.53 -15.08
CA THR A 137 16.81 -4.11 -15.78
C THR A 137 16.49 -5.53 -16.29
N PRO A 138 17.06 -5.94 -17.43
CA PRO A 138 16.82 -7.29 -17.97
C PRO A 138 17.21 -8.42 -17.01
N GLU A 139 18.26 -8.23 -16.21
CA GLU A 139 18.72 -9.22 -15.23
C GLU A 139 17.65 -9.48 -14.16
N TRP A 140 17.11 -8.43 -13.56
CA TRP A 140 16.09 -8.55 -12.51
C TRP A 140 14.77 -9.09 -13.05
N LYS A 141 14.38 -8.66 -14.26
CA LYS A 141 13.21 -9.24 -14.94
C LYS A 141 13.39 -10.74 -15.20
N ALA A 142 14.57 -11.16 -15.66
CA ALA A 142 14.87 -12.58 -15.88
C ALA A 142 14.84 -13.40 -14.57
N LYS A 143 15.32 -12.84 -13.45
CA LYS A 143 15.21 -13.48 -12.12
C LYS A 143 13.74 -13.64 -11.70
N ASP A 144 12.94 -12.60 -11.89
CA ASP A 144 11.51 -12.62 -11.58
C ASP A 144 10.76 -13.68 -12.41
N ASP A 145 11.00 -13.69 -13.73
CA ASP A 145 10.41 -14.64 -14.68
C ASP A 145 10.82 -16.08 -14.34
N THR A 146 12.08 -16.28 -13.94
CA THR A 146 12.59 -17.61 -13.53
C THR A 146 11.78 -18.14 -12.34
N LEU A 147 11.58 -17.31 -11.31
CA LEU A 147 10.80 -17.71 -10.15
C LEU A 147 9.33 -17.98 -10.52
N ASN A 148 8.71 -17.10 -11.29
CA ASN A 148 7.31 -17.25 -11.73
C ASN A 148 7.12 -18.56 -12.53
N ASN A 149 8.09 -18.91 -13.39
CA ASN A 149 8.08 -20.14 -14.17
C ASN A 149 8.27 -21.40 -13.30
N GLU A 150 9.15 -21.37 -12.32
CA GLU A 150 9.34 -22.50 -11.40
C GLU A 150 8.12 -22.70 -10.48
N ILE A 151 7.48 -21.61 -10.03
CA ILE A 151 6.18 -21.68 -9.34
C ILE A 151 5.14 -22.36 -10.23
N LYS A 152 5.00 -21.93 -11.50
CA LYS A 152 4.06 -22.53 -12.45
C LYS A 152 4.32 -24.02 -12.66
N LYS A 153 5.56 -24.38 -12.93
CA LYS A 153 5.99 -25.76 -13.15
C LYS A 153 5.69 -26.64 -11.94
N LYS A 154 6.06 -26.20 -10.73
CA LYS A 154 5.82 -26.96 -9.49
C LYS A 154 4.34 -27.06 -9.14
N THR A 155 3.58 -26.00 -9.36
CA THR A 155 2.12 -26.01 -9.19
C THR A 155 1.48 -27.08 -10.06
N ILE A 156 1.80 -27.11 -11.35
CA ILE A 156 1.27 -28.10 -12.30
C ILE A 156 1.72 -29.52 -11.93
N GLU A 157 2.99 -29.70 -11.58
CA GLU A 157 3.54 -31.00 -11.20
C GLU A 157 2.83 -31.59 -9.98
N ILE A 158 2.70 -30.81 -8.90
CA ILE A 158 2.11 -31.26 -7.64
C ILE A 158 0.60 -31.44 -7.78
N TYR A 159 -0.08 -30.52 -8.47
CA TYR A 159 -1.50 -30.64 -8.78
C TYR A 159 -1.81 -31.94 -9.54
N ASN A 160 -0.99 -32.29 -10.54
CA ASN A 160 -1.21 -33.50 -11.34
C ASN A 160 -0.90 -34.80 -10.60
N ARG A 161 0.05 -34.78 -9.65
CA ARG A 161 0.38 -35.94 -8.81
C ARG A 161 -0.72 -36.23 -7.77
N ASN A 162 -1.54 -35.23 -7.43
CA ASN A 162 -2.54 -35.39 -6.40
C ASN A 162 -3.74 -36.22 -6.90
N PRO A 163 -4.04 -37.38 -6.28
CA PRO A 163 -5.15 -38.23 -6.72
C PRO A 163 -6.53 -37.61 -6.48
N ASN A 164 -6.65 -36.66 -5.55
CA ASN A 164 -7.91 -36.01 -5.16
C ASN A 164 -8.01 -34.56 -5.67
N LYS A 165 -7.84 -34.37 -6.98
CA LYS A 165 -7.83 -33.04 -7.63
C LYS A 165 -9.05 -32.17 -7.33
N THR A 166 -10.22 -32.78 -7.11
CA THR A 166 -11.50 -32.08 -6.94
C THR A 166 -11.67 -31.40 -5.57
N ASN A 167 -10.92 -31.83 -4.55
CA ASN A 167 -11.02 -31.31 -3.18
C ASN A 167 -9.73 -30.66 -2.69
N LEU A 168 -8.82 -30.29 -3.60
CA LEU A 168 -7.54 -29.73 -3.23
C LEU A 168 -7.69 -28.26 -2.81
N ASP A 169 -7.42 -27.98 -1.54
CA ASP A 169 -7.39 -26.62 -1.01
C ASP A 169 -6.15 -25.85 -1.51
N SER A 170 -6.38 -24.59 -1.91
CA SER A 170 -5.33 -23.70 -2.44
C SER A 170 -4.18 -23.52 -1.45
N ASN A 171 -4.47 -23.32 -0.16
CA ASN A 171 -3.43 -23.14 0.85
C ASN A 171 -2.54 -24.37 0.97
N THR A 172 -3.14 -25.56 0.98
CA THR A 172 -2.42 -26.83 1.09
C THR A 172 -1.50 -27.04 -0.11
N LEU A 173 -1.97 -26.78 -1.33
CA LEU A 173 -1.14 -26.87 -2.52
C LEU A 173 -0.03 -25.81 -2.52
N TRP A 174 -0.34 -24.57 -2.13
CA TRP A 174 0.66 -23.50 -1.98
C TRP A 174 1.79 -23.91 -1.03
N GLN A 175 1.46 -24.47 0.13
CA GLN A 175 2.48 -24.94 1.08
C GLN A 175 3.36 -26.03 0.47
N GLN A 176 2.78 -26.99 -0.24
CA GLN A 176 3.56 -28.05 -0.91
C GLN A 176 4.50 -27.48 -1.99
N VAL A 177 4.03 -26.49 -2.78
CA VAL A 177 4.84 -25.80 -3.79
C VAL A 177 6.00 -25.06 -3.12
N VAL A 178 5.73 -24.26 -2.09
CA VAL A 178 6.76 -23.50 -1.36
C VAL A 178 7.76 -24.43 -0.70
N THR A 179 7.33 -25.50 -0.04
CA THR A 179 8.25 -26.49 0.55
C THR A 179 9.17 -27.09 -0.50
N SER A 180 8.63 -27.51 -1.65
CA SER A 180 9.44 -28.09 -2.74
C SER A 180 10.41 -27.10 -3.39
N LEU A 181 10.04 -25.82 -3.49
CA LEU A 181 10.91 -24.79 -4.06
C LEU A 181 12.00 -24.34 -3.07
N ASN A 182 11.69 -24.31 -1.77
CA ASN A 182 12.63 -23.86 -0.74
C ASN A 182 13.83 -24.81 -0.52
N GLU A 183 13.70 -26.07 -0.97
CA GLU A 183 14.78 -27.07 -1.00
C GLU A 183 15.81 -26.80 -2.11
N GLN A 184 15.46 -26.00 -3.13
CA GLN A 184 16.33 -25.70 -4.26
C GLN A 184 17.18 -24.47 -3.96
N SER A 185 18.51 -24.62 -3.94
CA SER A 185 19.44 -23.52 -3.67
C SER A 185 19.33 -22.38 -4.69
N SER A 186 19.10 -22.70 -5.96
CA SER A 186 18.93 -21.71 -7.05
C SER A 186 17.72 -20.80 -6.85
N ILE A 187 16.66 -21.27 -6.19
CA ILE A 187 15.46 -20.46 -5.93
C ILE A 187 15.76 -19.36 -4.91
N ARG A 188 16.63 -19.63 -3.93
CA ARG A 188 16.98 -18.64 -2.90
C ARG A 188 17.64 -17.39 -3.48
N GLU A 189 18.36 -17.52 -4.59
CA GLU A 189 19.04 -16.42 -5.27
C GLU A 189 18.10 -15.51 -6.07
N VAL A 190 16.89 -16.00 -6.40
CA VAL A 190 15.90 -15.26 -7.19
C VAL A 190 14.66 -14.86 -6.38
N LEU A 191 14.63 -15.12 -5.07
CA LEU A 191 13.53 -14.71 -4.20
C LEU A 191 13.47 -13.18 -4.05
N PRO A 192 12.28 -12.56 -4.11
CA PRO A 192 12.12 -11.15 -3.81
C PRO A 192 12.58 -10.84 -2.39
N VAL A 193 13.56 -9.96 -2.24
CA VAL A 193 14.04 -9.53 -0.93
C VAL A 193 12.93 -8.75 -0.22
N GLY A 194 12.73 -8.95 1.08
CA GLY A 194 11.63 -8.38 1.87
C GLY A 194 10.27 -9.07 1.66
N GLY A 195 10.00 -9.59 0.46
CA GLY A 195 8.71 -10.22 0.13
C GLY A 195 8.69 -11.76 0.16
N GLY A 196 9.83 -12.42 -0.07
CA GLY A 196 9.94 -13.88 -0.10
C GLY A 196 8.92 -14.57 -1.01
N PHE A 197 8.57 -15.82 -0.71
CA PHE A 197 7.53 -16.55 -1.46
C PHE A 197 6.15 -15.93 -1.32
N ILE A 198 5.83 -15.33 -0.16
CA ILE A 198 4.48 -14.82 0.08
C ILE A 198 4.10 -13.71 -0.90
N SER A 199 5.07 -12.90 -1.32
CA SER A 199 4.91 -11.88 -2.38
C SER A 199 4.61 -12.45 -3.78
N LYS A 200 4.75 -13.77 -3.97
CA LYS A 200 4.46 -14.48 -5.22
C LYS A 200 3.21 -15.35 -5.14
N ARG A 201 2.46 -15.25 -4.05
CA ARG A 201 1.25 -16.04 -3.86
C ARG A 201 0.17 -15.70 -4.90
N SER A 202 0.00 -14.45 -5.32
CA SER A 202 -0.97 -14.10 -6.37
C SER A 202 -0.63 -14.75 -7.72
N VAL A 203 0.66 -14.89 -8.04
CA VAL A 203 1.10 -15.66 -9.24
C VAL A 203 0.62 -17.10 -9.15
N PHE A 204 0.79 -17.74 -7.99
CA PHE A 204 0.29 -19.09 -7.76
C PHE A 204 -1.24 -19.19 -7.84
N GLU A 205 -1.97 -18.31 -7.17
CA GLU A 205 -3.44 -18.33 -7.15
C GLU A 205 -3.99 -18.18 -8.57
N ASN A 206 -3.45 -17.27 -9.37
CA ASN A 206 -3.87 -17.10 -10.77
C ASN A 206 -3.63 -18.34 -11.64
N ILE A 207 -2.53 -19.06 -11.39
CA ILE A 207 -2.23 -20.32 -12.08
C ILE A 207 -3.20 -21.41 -11.63
N PHE A 208 -3.41 -21.55 -10.32
CA PHE A 208 -4.30 -22.53 -9.73
C PHE A 208 -5.76 -22.33 -10.21
N ASP A 209 -6.25 -21.09 -10.19
CA ASP A 209 -7.55 -20.71 -10.71
C ASP A 209 -7.71 -21.06 -12.18
N SER A 210 -6.69 -20.76 -13.00
CA SER A 210 -6.70 -21.08 -14.43
C SER A 210 -6.79 -22.59 -14.66
N MET A 211 -6.10 -23.38 -13.83
CA MET A 211 -6.17 -24.84 -13.89
C MET A 211 -7.55 -25.39 -13.50
N ILE A 212 -8.21 -24.81 -12.50
CA ILE A 212 -9.56 -25.21 -12.09
C ILE A 212 -10.61 -24.81 -13.13
N LYS A 213 -10.51 -23.59 -13.67
CA LYS A 213 -11.47 -23.05 -14.66
C LYS A 213 -11.25 -23.63 -16.08
N GLY A 214 -10.14 -24.33 -16.32
CA GLY A 214 -9.79 -24.86 -17.63
C GLY A 214 -9.35 -23.79 -18.63
N THR A 215 -8.88 -22.64 -18.15
CA THR A 215 -8.41 -21.51 -18.98
C THR A 215 -6.89 -21.50 -19.09
N ASN A 216 -6.35 -20.96 -20.19
CA ASN A 216 -4.90 -20.77 -20.33
C ASN A 216 -4.44 -19.54 -19.53
N TYR A 217 -3.52 -19.72 -18.59
CA TYR A 217 -2.87 -18.61 -17.88
C TYR A 217 -1.97 -17.81 -18.86
N THR A 218 -2.31 -16.54 -19.11
CA THR A 218 -1.61 -15.68 -20.08
C THR A 218 -0.47 -14.84 -19.50
N GLY A 219 -0.26 -14.86 -18.18
CA GLY A 219 0.76 -14.02 -17.53
C GLY A 219 0.32 -12.55 -17.44
N ASN A 220 0.31 -12.02 -16.22
CA ASN A 220 -0.16 -10.68 -15.85
C ASN A 220 -1.61 -10.37 -16.20
N SER A 221 -2.48 -10.70 -15.25
CA SER A 221 -3.66 -9.89 -14.97
C SER A 221 -3.54 -9.41 -13.53
N SER A 222 -2.99 -8.22 -13.33
CA SER A 222 -3.29 -7.39 -12.16
C SER A 222 -4.71 -6.83 -12.28
N SER A 223 -5.66 -7.69 -12.64
CA SER A 223 -7.08 -7.44 -12.43
C SER A 223 -7.36 -7.97 -11.03
N GLY A 224 -7.33 -7.08 -10.05
CA GLY A 224 -7.96 -7.35 -8.77
C GLY A 224 -9.35 -7.92 -8.99
N LEU A 225 -9.83 -8.69 -8.00
CA LEU A 225 -11.23 -9.07 -7.87
C LEU A 225 -12.11 -7.80 -7.80
N PHE A 226 -12.32 -7.14 -8.93
CA PHE A 226 -13.50 -6.32 -9.14
C PHE A 226 -14.61 -7.32 -9.44
N ILE A 227 -15.42 -7.58 -8.42
CA ILE A 227 -16.75 -8.10 -8.65
C ILE A 227 -17.43 -7.04 -9.53
N ASN A 228 -17.65 -7.37 -10.80
CA ASN A 228 -18.56 -6.60 -11.62
C ASN A 228 -19.95 -6.87 -11.04
N ASP A 229 -20.42 -5.95 -10.20
CA ASP A 229 -21.85 -5.83 -9.87
C ASP A 229 -22.55 -5.23 -11.11
N GLU A 230 -22.59 -6.01 -12.20
CA GLU A 230 -23.55 -5.81 -13.29
C GLU A 230 -24.60 -6.90 -13.15
N ASP A 231 -25.63 -6.63 -12.34
CA ASP A 231 -27.01 -7.13 -12.49
C ASP A 231 -27.84 -6.65 -11.28
N ASP A 232 -28.44 -5.46 -11.38
CA ASP A 232 -29.75 -5.11 -10.81
C ASP A 232 -30.12 -3.65 -11.16
N ASP A 233 -30.33 -3.38 -12.44
CA ASP A 233 -31.03 -2.16 -12.90
C ASP A 233 -32.45 -2.55 -13.37
N GLU A 234 -33.38 -2.67 -12.41
CA GLU A 234 -34.80 -2.47 -12.68
C GLU A 234 -35.43 -1.44 -11.74
N LYS A 235 -35.90 -0.35 -12.36
CA LYS A 235 -36.99 0.55 -11.94
C LYS A 235 -36.71 1.53 -10.80
N ASN A 236 -36.34 2.75 -11.20
CA ASN A 236 -37.03 3.95 -10.70
C ASN A 236 -36.86 5.13 -11.69
N GLU A 237 -37.84 5.28 -12.59
CA GLU A 237 -38.16 6.58 -13.16
C GLU A 237 -38.60 7.49 -12.02
N HIS A 238 -37.89 8.60 -11.76
CA HIS A 238 -38.54 9.90 -11.51
C HIS A 238 -37.55 11.07 -11.48
N ASN A 239 -37.86 12.02 -12.36
CA ASN A 239 -37.67 13.47 -12.25
C ASN A 239 -36.30 14.09 -12.60
N SER A 240 -36.10 14.24 -13.91
CA SER A 240 -35.12 15.15 -14.50
C SER A 240 -35.43 16.61 -14.15
N ARG A 241 -34.54 17.28 -13.42
CA ARG A 241 -34.39 18.75 -13.47
C ARG A 241 -32.96 19.09 -13.85
N SER A 242 -32.83 19.56 -15.09
CA SER A 242 -31.60 20.12 -15.65
C SER A 242 -31.14 21.34 -14.84
N ILE A 243 -29.89 21.34 -14.40
CA ILE A 243 -29.20 22.55 -13.94
C ILE A 243 -28.27 22.97 -15.07
N THR A 244 -28.71 23.98 -15.83
CA THR A 244 -27.92 24.67 -16.84
C THR A 244 -26.82 25.50 -16.16
N SER A 245 -25.58 25.31 -16.60
CA SER A 245 -24.45 26.18 -16.28
C SER A 245 -24.66 27.58 -16.87
N THR A 246 -24.53 28.61 -16.05
CA THR A 246 -24.47 30.00 -16.51
C THR A 246 -23.09 30.55 -16.16
N ASN A 247 -22.34 30.92 -17.19
CA ASN A 247 -21.13 31.74 -17.09
C ASN A 247 -21.51 33.17 -16.71
N PRO A 248 -20.78 33.83 -15.80
CA PRO A 248 -20.70 35.29 -15.78
C PRO A 248 -19.43 35.75 -16.48
N SER A 249 -19.63 36.60 -17.48
CA SER A 249 -18.64 37.41 -18.18
C SER A 249 -17.99 38.46 -17.28
N SER A 250 -16.69 38.69 -17.52
CA SER A 250 -15.96 39.97 -17.44
C SER A 250 -16.43 41.02 -16.42
N ALA A 251 -15.61 41.23 -15.38
CA ALA A 251 -15.61 42.47 -14.61
C ALA A 251 -14.16 42.94 -14.39
N ASP A 252 -13.98 44.24 -14.60
CA ASP A 252 -12.74 44.96 -14.79
C ASP A 252 -11.78 44.97 -13.59
N ILE A 253 -10.49 45.04 -13.92
CA ILE A 253 -9.36 45.29 -13.01
C ILE A 253 -9.13 46.81 -12.93
N PRO A 254 -9.09 47.42 -11.73
CA PRO A 254 -8.35 48.65 -11.53
C PRO A 254 -7.04 48.38 -10.81
N SER A 255 -5.97 48.86 -11.42
CA SER A 255 -4.62 48.98 -10.86
C SER A 255 -4.58 49.90 -9.64
N SER A 256 -3.96 49.45 -8.56
CA SER A 256 -3.34 50.36 -7.59
C SER A 256 -2.05 49.77 -7.03
N ASN A 257 -0.94 50.43 -7.38
CA ASN A 257 0.32 50.40 -6.65
C ASN A 257 0.09 50.59 -5.15
N ASN A 258 0.76 49.80 -4.33
CA ASN A 258 1.50 50.34 -3.19
C ASN A 258 2.54 49.35 -2.67
N ASN A 259 3.80 49.82 -2.71
CA ASN A 259 4.90 49.34 -1.92
C ASN A 259 4.52 49.34 -0.43
N ASN A 260 4.90 48.28 0.30
CA ASN A 260 5.68 48.46 1.54
C ASN A 260 6.27 47.14 2.03
N LEU A 261 7.60 47.16 2.09
CA LEU A 261 8.44 46.35 2.98
C LEU A 261 7.95 46.48 4.42
N ALA A 262 7.88 45.36 5.14
CA ALA A 262 8.13 45.35 6.59
C ALA A 262 8.63 43.97 7.02
N THR A 263 9.95 43.91 7.17
CA THR A 263 10.72 42.97 7.98
C THR A 263 10.22 43.00 9.43
N LEU A 264 10.11 41.84 10.10
CA LEU A 264 10.25 41.77 11.56
C LEU A 264 10.57 40.33 12.01
N THR A 265 11.87 40.14 12.22
CA THR A 265 12.47 39.21 13.17
C THR A 265 12.23 39.68 14.60
N GLN A 266 11.72 38.79 15.47
CA GLN A 266 12.31 38.41 16.76
C GLN A 266 11.51 37.24 17.34
#